data_AF-A0A117M087-F1
#
_entry.id   AF-A0A117M087-F1
#
_cell.length_a   1.000
_cell.length_b   1.000
_cell.length_c   1.000
_cell.angle_alpha   90.00
_cell.angle_beta   90.00
_cell.angle_gamma   90.00
#
_symmetry.space_group_name_H-M   'P 1'
#
loop_
_entity.id
_entity.type
_entity.pdbx_description
1 polymer ?
#
loop_
_entity_poly.entity_id
_entity_poly.type
_entity_poly.pdbx_seq_one_letter_code
_entity_poly.pdbx_strand_id
1 'polypeptide(L)' 'MFKKITKPFQEVLLDKGLCVGCTAPLQNAKKLGNLTENSELVICKCKREYIHDKRMNKYRRATFQEEQQYLRSLKK' A
#
# COMPACT_ATOMS: atom_id res chain seq x y z
N MET A 1 1.45 34.29 -3.64
CA MET A 1 2.57 33.37 -3.29
C MET A 1 2.04 31.95 -3.22
N PHE A 2 1.93 31.27 -4.36
CA PHE A 2 1.66 29.85 -4.40
C PHE A 2 2.95 29.12 -4.05
N LYS A 3 3.11 28.73 -2.78
CA LYS A 3 4.16 27.79 -2.40
C LYS A 3 3.94 26.55 -3.27
N LYS A 4 4.92 26.22 -4.12
CA LYS A 4 4.94 24.98 -4.89
C LYS A 4 4.54 23.86 -3.92
N ILE A 5 3.38 23.25 -4.15
CA ILE A 5 2.87 22.15 -3.32
C ILE A 5 3.81 20.98 -3.60
N THR A 6 4.93 20.95 -2.88
CA THR A 6 5.86 19.83 -2.91
C THR A 6 5.13 18.69 -2.23
N LYS A 7 4.70 17.69 -3.00
CA LYS A 7 4.20 16.45 -2.43
C LYS A 7 5.22 15.93 -1.42
N PRO A 8 4.79 15.46 -0.24
CA PRO A 8 5.71 14.83 0.69
C PRO A 8 6.39 13.67 -0.03
N PHE A 9 7.69 13.49 0.23
CA PHE A 9 8.50 12.49 -0.46
C PHE A 9 7.91 11.07 -0.36
N GLN A 10 7.20 10.78 0.73
CA GLN A 10 6.47 9.53 0.93
C GLN A 10 5.38 9.30 -0.12
N GLU A 11 4.61 10.32 -0.48
CA GLU A 11 3.61 10.22 -1.56
C GLU A 11 4.29 10.02 -2.91
N VAL A 12 5.42 10.68 -3.16
CA VAL A 12 6.18 10.51 -4.41
C VAL A 12 6.68 9.07 -4.55
N LEU A 13 7.16 8.46 -3.46
CA LEU A 13 7.56 7.04 -3.47
C LEU A 13 6.37 6.12 -3.76
N LEU A 14 5.22 6.36 -3.14
CA LEU A 14 4.02 5.56 -3.35
C LEU A 14 3.44 5.72 -4.76
N ASP A 15 3.44 6.93 -5.30
CA ASP A 15 3.05 7.22 -6.69
C ASP A 15 3.96 6.48 -7.69
N LYS A 16 5.25 6.30 -7.34
CA LYS A 16 6.20 5.48 -8.11
C LYS A 16 6.09 3.98 -7.82
N GLY A 17 5.15 3.54 -6.98
CA GLY A 17 5.00 2.14 -6.58
C GLY A 17 6.16 1.61 -5.73
N LEU A 18 6.80 2.46 -4.94
CA LEU A 18 7.95 2.12 -4.10
C LEU A 18 7.56 2.13 -2.61
N CYS A 19 8.20 1.23 -1.85
CA CYS A 19 8.06 1.18 -0.41
C CYS A 19 8.63 2.45 0.24
N VAL A 20 7.84 3.14 1.07
CA VAL A 20 8.30 4.33 1.81
C VAL A 20 9.46 4.08 2.79
N GLY A 21 9.74 2.82 3.13
CA GLY A 21 10.79 2.46 4.10
C GLY A 21 12.07 1.90 3.47
N CYS A 22 11.96 0.97 2.53
CA CYS A 22 13.12 0.30 1.93
C CYS A 22 13.25 0.51 0.41
N THR A 23 12.45 1.41 -0.15
CA THR A 23 12.42 1.79 -1.58
C THR A 23 12.25 0.65 -2.58
N ALA A 24 11.95 -0.55 -2.10
CA ALA A 24 11.72 -1.71 -2.96
C ALA A 24 10.43 -1.55 -3.79
N PRO A 25 10.37 -2.10 -5.01
CA PRO A 25 9.18 -2.06 -5.84
C PRO A 25 8.03 -2.83 -5.19
N LEU A 26 6.89 -2.18 -4.98
CA LEU A 26 5.68 -2.79 -4.42
C LEU A 26 4.97 -3.72 -5.41
N GLN A 27 5.25 -3.59 -6.71
CA GLN A 27 4.82 -4.56 -7.72
C GLN A 27 5.30 -5.99 -7.43
N ASN A 28 6.46 -6.14 -6.78
CA ASN A 28 7.06 -7.42 -6.41
C ASN A 28 6.75 -7.78 -4.94
N ALA A 29 5.90 -7.00 -4.26
CA ALA A 29 5.51 -7.28 -2.89
C ALA A 29 4.64 -8.55 -2.83
N LYS A 30 4.72 -9.26 -1.70
CA LYS A 30 3.93 -10.47 -1.49
C LYS A 30 2.46 -10.06 -1.30
N LYS A 31 1.57 -10.63 -2.11
CA LYS A 31 0.13 -10.42 -1.98
C LYS A 31 -0.41 -11.31 -0.86
N LEU A 32 -1.03 -10.69 0.14
CA LEU A 32 -1.57 -11.37 1.32
C LEU A 32 -3.02 -11.83 1.12
N GLY A 33 -3.81 -11.06 0.38
CA GLY A 33 -5.20 -11.38 0.05
C GLY A 33 -5.98 -10.19 -0.52
N ASN A 34 -7.17 -10.46 -1.04
CA ASN A 34 -8.09 -9.41 -1.49
C ASN A 34 -8.91 -8.91 -0.29
N LEU A 35 -8.88 -7.61 0.01
CA LEU A 35 -9.79 -7.01 1.00
C LEU A 35 -11.16 -6.76 0.38
N THR A 36 -11.16 -6.29 -0.86
CA THR A 36 -12.34 -6.11 -1.70
C THR A 36 -12.03 -6.61 -3.10
N GLU A 37 -13.00 -6.62 -4.00
CA GLU A 37 -12.78 -6.99 -5.41
C GLU A 37 -11.69 -6.15 -6.09
N ASN A 38 -11.53 -4.89 -5.65
CA ASN A 38 -10.66 -3.90 -6.29
C ASN A 38 -9.43 -3.53 -5.45
N SER A 39 -9.32 -4.06 -4.23
CA SER A 39 -8.20 -3.77 -3.33
C SER A 39 -7.59 -5.04 -2.76
N GLU A 40 -6.27 -5.12 -2.82
CA GLU A 40 -5.49 -6.23 -2.26
C GLU A 40 -4.47 -5.73 -1.23
N LEU A 41 -4.30 -6.48 -0.15
CA LEU A 41 -3.24 -6.25 0.81
C LEU A 41 -1.94 -6.82 0.28
N VAL A 42 -0.89 -6.02 0.28
CA VAL A 42 0.45 -6.41 -0.12
C VAL A 42 1.44 -6.09 0.99
N ILE A 43 2.37 -7.01 1.23
CA ILE A 43 3.43 -6.84 2.21
C ILE A 43 4.78 -6.73 1.52
N CYS A 44 5.47 -5.63 1.78
CA CYS A 44 6.82 -5.41 1.28
C CYS A 44 7.81 -6.34 1.98
N LYS A 45 8.98 -6.58 1.37
CA LYS A 45 10.08 -7.36 1.96
C LYS A 45 10.53 -6.84 3.34
N CYS A 46 10.36 -5.55 3.61
CA CYS A 46 10.64 -4.95 4.91
C CYS A 46 9.49 -5.07 5.93
N LYS A 47 8.51 -5.94 5.67
CA LYS A 47 7.32 -6.20 6.51
C LYS A 47 6.30 -5.06 6.62
N ARG A 48 6.40 -4.02 5.77
CA ARG A 48 5.40 -2.94 5.74
C ARG A 48 4.23 -3.34 4.85
N GLU A 49 3.03 -3.08 5.34
CA GLU A 49 1.78 -3.42 4.66
C GLU A 49 1.23 -2.23 3.88
N TYR A 50 0.72 -2.52 2.70
CA TYR A 50 0.15 -1.56 1.77
C TYR A 50 -1.13 -2.12 1.17
N ILE A 51 -2.03 -1.22 0.80
CA ILE A 51 -3.19 -1.54 -0.02
C ILE A 51 -2.85 -1.16 -1.45
N HIS A 52 -2.98 -2.13 -2.34
CA HIS A 52 -2.91 -1.93 -3.78
C HIS A 52 -4.34 -1.83 -4.33
N ASP A 53 -4.67 -0.64 -4.83
CA ASP A 53 -5.91 -0.39 -5.56
C ASP A 53 -5.71 -0.79 -7.02
N LYS A 54 -6.38 -1.87 -7.44
CA LYS A 54 -6.27 -2.43 -8.79
C LYS A 54 -6.89 -1.54 -9.85
N ARG A 55 -7.88 -0.70 -9.49
CA ARG A 55 -8.54 0.20 -10.45
C ARG A 55 -7.63 1.35 -10.83
N MET A 56 -6.96 1.92 -9.84
CA MET A 56 -6.08 3.08 -10.05
C MET A 56 -4.61 2.70 -10.21
N ASN A 57 -4.25 1.43 -9.99
CA ASN A 57 -2.87 0.94 -9.91
C ASN A 57 -2.03 1.80 -8.93
N LYS A 58 -2.62 2.11 -7.77
CA LYS A 58 -2.02 2.96 -6.75
C LYS A 58 -1.78 2.18 -5.48
N TYR A 59 -0.69 2.52 -4.82
CA TYR A 59 -0.34 1.98 -3.51
C TYR A 59 -0.58 3.03 -2.45
N ARG A 60 -1.18 2.61 -1.34
CA ARG A 60 -1.24 3.42 -0.12
C ARG A 60 -0.90 2.56 1.07
N ARG A 61 -0.55 3.18 2.20
CA ARG A 61 -0.35 2.43 3.45
C ARG A 61 -1.67 1.79 3.88
N ALA A 62 -1.60 0.58 4.40
CA ALA A 62 -2.76 -0.06 5.00
C ALA A 62 -3.19 0.72 6.26
N THR A 63 -4.49 0.86 6.45
CA THR A 63 -5.04 1.40 7.69
C THR A 63 -5.20 0.28 8.72
N PHE A 64 -5.19 0.62 10.01
CA PHE A 64 -5.34 -0.37 11.07
C PHE A 64 -6.64 -1.19 10.95
N GLN A 65 -7.72 -0.56 10.49
CA GLN A 65 -9.00 -1.24 10.27
C GLN A 65 -8.92 -2.29 9.15
N GLU A 66 -8.18 -2.00 8.08
CA GLU A 66 -7.96 -2.92 6.95
C GLU A 66 -7.09 -4.12 7.36
N GLU A 67 -6.06 -3.87 8.17
CA GLU A 67 -5.23 -4.94 8.75
C GLU A 67 -6.11 -5.86 9.63
N GLN A 68 -6.96 -5.30 10.48
CA GLN A 68 -7.90 -6.09 11.29
C GLN A 68 -8.91 -6.86 10.44
N GLN A 69 -9.43 -6.27 9.37
CA GLN A 69 -10.35 -6.94 8.45
C GLN A 69 -9.68 -8.15 7.78
N TYR A 70 -8.45 -8.00 7.32
CA TYR A 70 -7.67 -9.11 6.77
C TYR A 70 -7.46 -10.21 7.82
N LEU A 71 -7.07 -9.87 9.05
CA LEU A 71 -6.90 -10.85 10.13
C LEU A 71 -8.19 -11.60 10.47
N ARG A 72 -9.35 -10.93 10.42
CA ARG A 72 -10.66 -11.58 10.60
C ARG A 72 -10.99 -12.53 9.46
N SER A 73 -10.60 -12.20 8.23
CA SER A 73 -10.82 -13.07 7.06
C SER A 73 -10.02 -14.37 7.11
N LEU A 74 -8.85 -14.36 7.78
CA LEU A 74 -8.00 -15.55 7.95
C LEU A 74 -8.46 -16.50 9.08
N LYS A 75 -9.25 -16.00 10.03
CA LYS A 75 -9.73 -16.80 11.19
C LYS A 75 -11.04 -17.55 10.90
N LYS A 76 -11.58 -17.41 9.70
CA LYS A 76 -12.83 -18.00 9.27
C LYS A 76 -12.55 -19.24 8.42
#